data_AF-A0A7W7FIF7-F1
#
_entry.id   AF-A0A7W7FIF7-F1
#
_cell.length_a   1.000
_cell.length_b   1.000
_cell.length_c   1.000
_cell.angle_alpha   90.00
_cell.angle_beta   90.00
_cell.angle_gamma   90.00
#
_symmetry.space_group_name_H-M   'P 1'
#
loop_
_entity.id
_entity.type
_entity.pdbx_description
1 polymer ?
#
loop_
_entity_poly.entity_id
_entity_poly.type
_entity_poly.pdbx_seq_one_letter_code
_entity_poly.pdbx_strand_id
1 'polypeptide(L)'
;MSAPADTIIKFKLVVEKRAAVVRDGDKLSTNIERFNKLPDEPTYFVEQTGSYKEISEAAVKLNEAQIRSGYLDYLYSPDLADAEPAKPTPPRAAKTAE
;
A
#
# COMPACT_ATOMS: atom_id res chain seq x y z
N MET A 1 -11.53 -29.70 -22.50
CA MET A 1 -11.04 -29.26 -21.18
C MET A 1 -10.75 -27.77 -21.30
N SER A 2 -11.60 -26.91 -20.75
CA SER A 2 -11.42 -25.45 -20.81
C SER A 2 -10.26 -25.06 -19.90
N ALA A 3 -9.30 -24.30 -20.42
CA ALA A 3 -8.26 -23.69 -19.62
C ALA A 3 -8.90 -22.85 -18.49
N PRO A 4 -8.38 -22.88 -17.26
CA PRO A 4 -8.83 -21.93 -16.24
C PRO A 4 -8.57 -20.52 -16.77
N ALA A 5 -9.55 -19.64 -16.68
CA ALA A 5 -9.40 -18.25 -17.07
C ALA A 5 -8.16 -17.68 -16.35
N ASP A 6 -7.16 -17.26 -17.13
CA ASP A 6 -5.99 -16.55 -16.65
C ASP A 6 -6.45 -15.38 -15.79
N THR A 7 -6.47 -15.60 -14.48
CA THR A 7 -6.90 -14.58 -13.53
C THR A 7 -5.71 -13.64 -13.40
N ILE A 8 -5.73 -12.57 -14.19
CA ILE A 8 -4.70 -11.53 -14.14
C ILE A 8 -4.84 -10.83 -12.78
N ILE A 9 -3.94 -11.18 -11.86
CA ILE A 9 -3.84 -10.53 -10.55
C ILE A 9 -3.40 -9.09 -10.79
N LYS A 10 -4.25 -8.14 -10.42
CA LYS A 10 -3.94 -6.71 -10.47
C LYS A 10 -3.55 -6.21 -9.10
N PHE A 11 -2.69 -5.21 -9.09
CA PHE A 11 -2.27 -4.50 -7.89
C PHE A 11 -2.70 -3.04 -8.03
N LYS A 12 -3.01 -2.41 -6.90
CA LYS A 12 -3.31 -0.99 -6.78
C LYS A 12 -2.19 -0.32 -5.97
N LEU A 13 -1.82 0.89 -6.35
CA LEU A 13 -0.95 1.71 -5.53
C LEU A 13 -1.78 2.23 -4.35
N VAL A 14 -1.35 1.96 -3.12
CA VAL A 14 -1.95 2.52 -1.91
C VAL A 14 -0.98 3.50 -1.26
N VAL A 15 -1.54 4.40 -0.46
CA VAL A 15 -0.80 5.42 0.25
C VAL A 15 -1.19 5.41 1.72
N GLU A 16 -0.19 5.39 2.60
CA GLU A 16 -0.38 5.48 4.04
C GLU A 16 0.34 6.69 4.61
N LYS A 17 -0.36 7.48 5.42
CA LYS A 17 0.23 8.62 6.12
C LYS A 17 1.27 8.19 7.15
N ARG A 18 2.47 8.78 7.10
CA ARG A 18 3.61 8.43 7.97
C ARG A 18 4.26 9.62 8.68
N ALA A 19 4.43 10.75 8.00
CA ALA A 19 5.08 11.97 8.52
C ALA A 19 6.46 11.73 9.16
N ALA A 20 7.26 10.83 8.59
CA ALA A 20 8.61 10.57 9.08
C ALA A 20 9.61 11.58 8.53
N VAL A 21 10.63 11.90 9.34
CA VAL A 21 11.76 12.78 8.96
C VAL A 21 13.02 11.93 8.97
N VAL A 22 13.85 12.09 7.95
CA VAL A 22 15.19 11.49 7.89
C VAL A 22 16.10 12.33 8.80
N ARG A 23 16.57 11.74 9.91
CA ARG A 23 17.58 12.37 10.79
C ARG A 23 18.98 11.88 10.44
N ASP A 24 19.99 12.60 10.93
CA ASP A 24 21.41 12.26 10.78
C ASP A 24 21.66 10.76 11.01
N GLY A 25 22.17 10.08 9.96
CA GLY A 25 22.44 8.64 9.97
C GLY A 25 21.29 7.73 9.54
N ASP A 26 20.48 8.15 8.56
CA ASP A 26 19.43 7.35 7.88
C ASP A 26 18.30 6.83 8.78
N LYS A 27 18.14 7.40 9.98
CA LYS A 27 17.06 7.01 10.89
C LYS A 27 15.81 7.81 10.58
N LEU A 28 14.75 7.09 10.21
CA LEU A 28 13.40 7.63 10.11
C LEU A 28 12.80 7.78 11.51
N SER A 29 12.40 9.00 11.85
CA SER A 29 11.69 9.30 13.09
C SER A 29 10.38 10.02 12.78
N THR A 30 9.28 9.58 13.39
CA THR A 30 7.97 10.20 13.18
C THR A 30 7.95 11.60 13.78
N ASN A 31 7.57 12.60 12.97
CA ASN A 31 7.33 13.96 13.43
C ASN A 31 5.83 14.16 13.66
N ILE A 32 5.40 14.15 14.92
CA ILE A 32 3.99 14.24 15.32
C ILE A 32 3.35 15.57 14.90
N GLU A 33 4.07 16.69 14.98
CA GLU A 33 3.54 17.99 14.56
C GLU A 33 3.25 18.01 13.05
N ARG A 34 4.13 17.39 12.26
CA ARG A 34 3.95 17.22 10.83
C ARG A 34 2.80 16.26 10.51
N PHE A 35 2.71 15.14 11.24
CA PHE A 35 1.62 14.16 11.10
C PHE A 35 0.25 14.80 11.24
N ASN A 36 0.07 15.67 12.23
CA ASN A 36 -1.21 16.35 12.47
C ASN A 36 -1.55 17.41 11.41
N LYS A 37 -0.56 17.93 10.67
CA LYS A 37 -0.76 18.95 9.63
C LYS A 37 -0.95 18.36 8.24
N LEU A 38 -0.42 17.17 7.99
CA LEU A 38 -0.56 16.50 6.71
C LEU A 38 -2.01 16.02 6.51
N PRO A 39 -2.56 16.11 5.30
CA PRO A 39 -3.77 15.39 4.95
C PRO A 39 -3.52 13.88 4.97
N ASP A 40 -4.59 13.09 5.08
CA ASP A 40 -4.48 11.62 5.12
C ASP A 40 -3.95 11.05 3.81
N GLU A 41 -4.23 11.73 2.69
CA GLU A 41 -3.67 11.42 1.37
C GLU A 41 -3.03 12.68 0.73
N PRO A 42 -1.96 12.52 -0.06
CA PRO A 42 -1.37 13.63 -0.81
C PRO A 42 -2.36 14.16 -1.85
N THR A 43 -2.47 15.47 -2.00
CA THR A 43 -3.44 16.10 -2.93
C THR A 43 -3.19 15.75 -4.41
N TYR A 44 -1.97 15.38 -4.75
CA TYR A 44 -1.57 14.96 -6.09
C TYR A 44 -1.62 13.43 -6.28
N PHE A 45 -2.09 12.69 -5.29
CA PHE A 45 -2.19 11.24 -5.39
C PHE A 45 -3.20 10.85 -6.47
N VAL A 46 -2.76 9.97 -7.37
CA VAL A 46 -3.60 9.39 -8.42
C VAL A 46 -3.56 7.90 -8.22
N GLU A 47 -4.74 7.29 -8.09
CA GLU A 47 -4.86 5.84 -8.02
C GLU A 47 -4.29 5.21 -9.29
N GLN A 48 -3.41 4.22 -9.11
CA GLN A 48 -2.80 3.48 -10.21
C GLN A 48 -3.06 1.99 -10.00
N THR A 49 -3.47 1.30 -11.06
CA THR A 49 -3.66 -0.15 -11.05
C THR A 49 -2.89 -0.80 -12.19
N GLY A 50 -2.22 -1.91 -11.93
CA GLY A 50 -1.38 -2.57 -12.92
C GLY A 50 -0.83 -3.90 -12.44
N SER A 51 0.24 -4.38 -13.07
CA SER A 51 0.99 -5.52 -12.56
C SER A 51 1.73 -5.17 -11.27
N TYR A 52 2.06 -6.18 -10.47
CA TYR A 52 2.87 -5.98 -9.25
C TYR A 52 4.16 -5.19 -9.54
N LYS A 53 4.83 -5.53 -10.65
CA LYS A 53 6.09 -4.89 -11.05
C LYS A 53 5.91 -3.39 -11.29
N GLU A 54 4.91 -3.02 -12.09
CA GLU A 54 4.66 -1.61 -12.43
C GLU A 54 4.31 -0.79 -11.17
N ILE A 55 3.43 -1.32 -10.31
CA ILE A 55 3.00 -0.62 -9.10
C ILE A 55 4.13 -0.55 -8.06
N SER A 56 4.90 -1.62 -7.90
CA SER A 56 6.04 -1.63 -6.98
C SER A 56 7.14 -0.65 -7.42
N GLU A 57 7.44 -0.58 -8.71
CA GLU A 57 8.38 0.40 -9.25
C GLU A 57 7.90 1.86 -9.06
N ALA A 58 6.59 2.11 -9.25
CA ALA A 58 6.01 3.42 -8.98
C ALA A 58 6.08 3.80 -7.50
N ALA A 59 5.74 2.86 -6.60
CA ALA A 59 5.82 3.05 -5.15
C ALA A 59 7.24 3.39 -4.70
N VAL A 60 8.24 2.63 -5.18
CA VAL A 60 9.66 2.87 -4.88
C VAL A 60 10.08 4.27 -5.32
N LYS A 61 9.78 4.67 -6.56
CA LYS A 61 10.13 6.01 -7.08
C LYS A 61 9.55 7.14 -6.23
N LEU A 62 8.30 7.01 -5.80
CA LEU A 62 7.62 8.01 -4.96
C LEU A 62 8.20 8.07 -3.55
N ASN A 63 8.51 6.91 -2.95
CA ASN A 63 9.16 6.84 -1.64
C ASN A 63 10.58 7.45 -1.70
N GLU A 64 11.38 7.09 -2.69
CA GLU A 64 12.74 7.63 -2.88
C GLU A 64 12.76 9.14 -3.14
N ALA A 65 11.78 9.66 -3.88
CA ALA A 65 11.65 11.10 -4.10
C ALA A 65 11.44 11.86 -2.78
N GLN A 66 10.59 11.33 -1.89
CA GLN A 66 10.39 11.91 -0.57
C GLN A 66 11.66 11.79 0.28
N ILE A 67 12.26 10.60 0.37
CA ILE A 67 13.45 10.37 1.21
C ILE A 67 14.59 11.32 0.81
N ARG A 68 14.81 11.53 -0.50
CA ARG A 68 15.79 12.50 -1.01
C ARG A 68 15.50 13.94 -0.61
N SER A 69 14.24 14.28 -0.35
CA SER A 69 13.83 15.59 0.18
C SER A 69 13.98 15.72 1.70
N GLY A 70 14.41 14.65 2.39
CA GLY A 70 14.60 14.61 3.85
C GLY A 70 13.38 14.14 4.65
N TYR A 71 12.31 13.73 3.97
CA TYR A 71 11.04 13.35 4.60
C TYR A 71 10.51 12.02 4.04
N LEU A 72 9.64 11.35 4.77
CA LEU A 72 8.80 10.27 4.27
C LEU A 72 7.41 10.52 4.86
N ASP A 73 6.69 11.43 4.22
CA ASP A 73 5.38 11.88 4.69
C ASP A 73 4.30 10.85 4.42
N TYR A 74 4.43 10.17 3.29
CA TYR A 74 3.52 9.15 2.81
C TYR A 74 4.32 7.90 2.45
N LEU A 75 3.83 6.74 2.85
CA LEU A 75 4.36 5.45 2.45
C LEU A 75 3.52 4.93 1.29
N TYR A 76 4.13 4.81 0.11
CA TYR A 76 3.50 4.19 -1.05
C TYR A 76 3.85 2.70 -1.08
N SER A 77 2.86 1.85 -1.31
CA SER A 77 3.06 0.41 -1.44
C SER A 77 2.12 -0.21 -2.47
N PRO A 78 2.51 -1.32 -3.12
CA PRO A 78 1.59 -2.13 -3.89
C PRO A 78 0.68 -2.93 -2.95
N ASP A 79 -0.62 -2.82 -3.16
CA ASP A 79 -1.63 -3.69 -2.53
C ASP A 79 -2.38 -4.47 -3.60
N LEU A 80 -3.00 -5.59 -3.23
CA LEU A 80 -3.86 -6.32 -4.16
C LEU A 80 -5.04 -5.43 -4.54
N ALA A 81 -5.26 -5.24 -5.84
CA ALA A 81 -6.51 -4.66 -6.29
C ALA A 81 -7.57 -5.75 -6.07
N ASP A 82 -8.51 -5.52 -5.16
CA ASP A 82 -9.59 -6.46 -4.88
C ASP A 82 -10.23 -6.95 -6.18
N ALA A 83 -10.19 -8.27 -6.42
CA ALA A 83 -11.37 -8.90 -7.00
C ALA A 83 -12.44 -8.77 -5.91
N GLU A 84 -13.63 -8.25 -6.25
CA GLU A 84 -14.73 -7.92 -5.32
C GLU A 84 -14.77 -8.78 -4.04
N PRO A 85 -15.10 -8.19 -2.88
CA PRO A 85 -14.95 -8.85 -1.59
C PRO A 85 -15.64 -10.21 -1.60
N ALA A 86 -14.87 -11.28 -1.37
CA ALA A 86 -15.46 -12.55 -1.00
C ALA A 86 -16.29 -12.27 0.26
N LYS A 87 -17.62 -12.34 0.12
CA LYS A 87 -18.58 -12.28 1.23
C LYS A 87 -18.06 -13.17 2.36
N PRO A 88 -18.19 -12.76 3.63
CA PRO A 88 -17.64 -13.51 4.75
C PRO A 88 -18.12 -14.96 4.68
N THR A 89 -17.19 -15.88 4.41
CA THR A 89 -17.48 -17.31 4.50
C THR A 89 -17.88 -17.59 5.95
N PRO A 90 -19.08 -18.13 6.23
CA PRO A 90 -19.45 -18.47 7.59
C PRO A 90 -18.41 -19.43 8.18
N PRO A 91 -18.12 -19.34 9.49
CA PRO A 91 -17.12 -20.20 10.12
C PRO A 91 -17.50 -21.65 9.87
N ARG A 92 -16.53 -22.42 9.34
CA ARG A 92 -16.65 -23.87 9.17
C ARG A 92 -16.95 -24.47 10.54
N ALA A 93 -18.18 -24.95 10.73
CA ALA A 93 -18.58 -25.60 11.96
C ALA A 93 -17.57 -26.69 12.33
N ALA A 94 -16.97 -26.56 13.51
CA ALA A 94 -16.07 -27.55 14.06
C ALA A 94 -16.85 -28.87 14.15
N LYS A 95 -16.37 -29.89 13.43
CA LYS A 95 -16.89 -31.24 13.54
C LYS A 95 -16.51 -31.74 14.93
N THR A 96 -17.49 -31.80 15.83
CA THR A 96 -17.35 -32.51 17.11
C THR A 96 -16.96 -33.95 16.78
N ALA A 97 -15.77 -34.36 17.22
CA ALA A 97 -15.38 -35.76 17.20
C ALA A 97 -16.13 -36.46 18.35
N GLU A 98 -16.89 -37.49 17.99
CA GLU A 98 -17.45 -38.50 18.90
C GLU A 98 -16.52 -39.71 18.90
#